data_AF-A0A3D3UNE2-F1
#
_entry.id   AF-A0A3D3UNE2-F1
#
_cell.length_a   1.000
_cell.length_b   1.000
_cell.length_c   1.000
_cell.angle_alpha   90.00
_cell.angle_beta   90.00
_cell.angle_gamma   90.00
#
_symmetry.space_group_name_H-M   'P 1'
#
loop_
_entity.id
_entity.type
_entity.pdbx_description
1 polymer ?
#
loop_
_entity_poly.entity_id
_entity_poly.type
_entity_poly.pdbx_seq_one_letter_code
_entity_poly.pdbx_strand_id
1 'polypeptide(L)'
;MILDCYQCSSCYFEDKERSSRIDPDTISSTQPRMAFRNVMLIFVCVELYDDKQELKQAADEFELLSGLIGKRPIVLCPNVHLSIDKAPEKQAVWIIGELERMLVDRGYDVHCLSFGYHKKYGMECDGNVGSVVGRRFYGSETKQFLRLLTRLGICPPDSLPEQLPPWAKLLTERRLKVLGSRSQTYRIAKQMLGEQLDATGHSELWTCMLFEGERQPVDDYLSALYEIIEDYGDVRIHRAMNLSVPGFSNAARFLFRKYPEAIESGRLRIYNSQVSDIEFLLTRSAVLLAFPQIPRKAGSHAGEISFGIYCKDDDFSKNLIQWYRTFLVDARFGWIRTESELDTTINELEEETFQDKPGDKSRRE
;
A
#
# COMPACT_ATOMS: atom_id res chain seq x y z
N MET A 1 -9.36 3.88 -7.63
CA MET A 1 -10.74 3.39 -7.42
C MET A 1 -10.72 1.88 -7.34
N ILE A 2 -11.43 1.30 -6.37
CA ILE A 2 -11.51 -0.14 -6.15
C ILE A 2 -12.95 -0.61 -6.33
N LEU A 3 -13.14 -1.67 -7.10
CA LEU A 3 -14.39 -2.42 -7.23
C LEU A 3 -14.17 -3.84 -6.76
N ASP A 4 -15.03 -4.32 -5.87
CA ASP A 4 -15.10 -5.71 -5.47
C ASP A 4 -16.48 -6.26 -5.85
N CYS A 5 -16.51 -7.00 -6.95
CA CYS A 5 -17.72 -7.41 -7.66
C CYS A 5 -18.10 -8.85 -7.33
N TYR A 6 -19.38 -9.06 -7.01
CA TYR A 6 -19.97 -10.34 -6.66
C TYR A 6 -21.21 -10.62 -7.52
N GLN A 7 -21.27 -11.80 -8.12
CA GLN A 7 -22.51 -12.34 -8.67
C GLN A 7 -23.29 -12.99 -7.53
N CYS A 8 -24.45 -12.42 -7.20
CA CYS A 8 -25.26 -12.87 -6.08
C CYS A 8 -26.61 -13.40 -6.56
N SER A 9 -26.94 -14.63 -6.16
CA SER A 9 -28.29 -15.17 -6.28
C SER A 9 -29.26 -14.37 -5.40
N SER A 10 -28.80 -13.96 -4.22
CA SER A 10 -29.52 -13.07 -3.32
C SER A 10 -28.58 -12.19 -2.48
N CYS A 11 -29.01 -10.97 -2.18
CA CYS A 11 -28.37 -10.15 -1.14
C CYS A 11 -29.37 -9.21 -0.47
N TYR A 12 -29.05 -8.74 0.73
CA TYR A 12 -29.84 -7.74 1.43
C TYR A 12 -28.96 -6.77 2.21
N PHE A 13 -29.44 -5.55 2.39
CA PHE A 13 -28.78 -4.49 3.14
C PHE A 13 -29.78 -3.76 4.02
N GLU A 14 -29.35 -3.37 5.20
CA GLU A 14 -30.15 -2.62 6.17
C GLU A 14 -29.27 -1.58 6.85
N ASP A 15 -29.66 -0.31 6.74
CA ASP A 15 -29.01 0.78 7.45
C ASP A 15 -29.22 0.65 8.95
N LYS A 16 -28.12 0.80 9.70
CA LYS A 16 -28.13 0.82 11.17
C LYS A 16 -27.79 2.22 11.63
N GLU A 17 -26.60 2.39 12.18
CA GLU A 17 -26.16 3.64 12.76
C GLU A 17 -25.50 4.52 11.70
N ARG A 18 -25.73 5.83 11.79
CA ARG A 18 -24.97 6.80 11.01
C ARG A 18 -23.51 6.77 11.46
N SER A 19 -22.59 6.87 10.52
CA SER A 19 -21.17 7.02 10.83
C SER A 19 -20.94 8.33 11.59
N SER A 20 -20.25 8.26 12.72
CA SER A 20 -19.80 9.42 13.48
C SER A 20 -18.45 9.98 13.00
N ARG A 21 -17.85 9.37 11.98
CA ARG A 21 -16.48 9.65 11.51
C ARG A 21 -16.40 10.45 10.22
N ILE A 22 -17.54 10.88 9.69
CA ILE A 22 -17.65 11.58 8.41
C ILE A 22 -18.52 12.82 8.56
N ASP A 23 -18.35 13.77 7.64
CA ASP A 23 -19.16 14.98 7.52
C ASP A 23 -20.66 14.59 7.40
N PRO A 24 -21.51 14.98 8.36
CA PRO A 24 -22.94 14.68 8.35
C PRO A 24 -23.65 15.10 7.07
N ASP A 25 -23.17 16.14 6.39
CA ASP A 25 -23.75 16.66 5.15
C ASP A 25 -23.52 15.72 3.95
N THR A 26 -22.59 14.77 4.07
CA THR A 26 -22.32 13.75 3.05
C THR A 26 -23.13 12.47 3.26
N ILE A 27 -23.81 12.35 4.40
CA ILE A 27 -24.62 11.18 4.74
C ILE A 27 -25.94 11.26 3.96
N SER A 28 -26.20 10.23 3.16
CA SER A 28 -27.45 10.13 2.40
C SER A 28 -28.68 9.92 3.31
N SER A 29 -29.87 10.01 2.74
CA SER A 29 -31.10 9.62 3.45
C SER A 29 -31.07 8.12 3.81
N THR A 30 -31.52 7.79 5.02
CA THR A 30 -31.66 6.39 5.46
C THR A 30 -32.54 5.60 4.48
N GLN A 31 -32.09 4.40 4.12
CA GLN A 31 -32.87 3.45 3.35
C GLN A 31 -33.42 2.33 4.27
N PRO A 32 -34.64 1.83 4.02
CA PRO A 32 -35.15 0.66 4.73
C PRO A 32 -34.36 -0.59 4.32
N ARG A 33 -34.67 -1.75 4.92
CA ARG A 33 -34.10 -3.02 4.47
C ARG A 33 -34.41 -3.26 2.99
N MET A 34 -33.38 -3.32 2.17
CA MET A 34 -33.44 -3.62 0.74
C MET A 34 -33.02 -5.07 0.50
N ALA A 35 -33.67 -5.76 -0.44
CA ALA A 35 -33.32 -7.12 -0.83
C ALA A 35 -33.31 -7.23 -2.36
N PHE A 36 -32.30 -7.91 -2.88
CA PHE A 36 -32.05 -8.07 -4.31
C PHE A 36 -31.86 -9.55 -4.65
N ARG A 37 -32.18 -9.91 -5.89
CA ARG A 37 -32.02 -11.27 -6.41
C ARG A 37 -31.37 -11.22 -7.78
N ASN A 38 -30.51 -12.18 -8.05
CA ASN A 38 -29.80 -12.33 -9.32
C ASN A 38 -29.13 -11.02 -9.79
N VAL A 39 -28.27 -10.46 -8.93
CA VAL A 39 -27.64 -9.15 -9.14
C VAL A 39 -26.12 -9.26 -9.21
N MET A 40 -25.51 -8.23 -9.80
CA MET A 40 -24.10 -7.93 -9.62
C MET A 40 -23.97 -6.92 -8.48
N LEU A 41 -23.57 -7.38 -7.30
CA LEU A 41 -23.25 -6.52 -6.17
C LEU A 41 -21.81 -6.02 -6.30
N ILE A 42 -21.59 -4.71 -6.23
CA ILE A 42 -20.25 -4.13 -6.23
C ILE A 42 -20.04 -3.30 -4.99
N PHE A 43 -19.04 -3.68 -4.21
CA PHE A 43 -18.48 -2.79 -3.21
C PHE A 43 -17.52 -1.81 -3.89
N VAL A 44 -17.79 -0.52 -3.77
CA VAL A 44 -17.04 0.55 -4.42
C VAL A 44 -16.29 1.36 -3.38
N CYS A 45 -14.98 1.52 -3.57
CA CYS A 45 -14.15 2.43 -2.79
C CYS A 45 -13.49 3.45 -3.71
N VAL A 46 -13.71 4.73 -3.41
CA VAL A 46 -13.06 5.84 -4.09
C VAL A 46 -11.81 6.22 -3.30
N GLU A 47 -10.69 6.35 -4.00
CA GLU A 47 -9.37 6.64 -3.45
C GLU A 47 -8.91 8.07 -3.75
N LEU A 48 -7.93 8.54 -3.00
CA LEU A 48 -7.21 9.79 -3.24
C LEU A 48 -6.75 9.83 -4.70
N TYR A 49 -7.00 10.97 -5.34
CA TYR A 49 -6.68 11.26 -6.74
C TYR A 49 -7.52 10.54 -7.80
N ASP A 50 -8.56 9.79 -7.40
CA ASP A 50 -9.54 9.29 -8.36
C ASP A 50 -10.34 10.46 -8.95
N ASP A 51 -10.54 10.45 -10.26
CA ASP A 51 -11.38 11.42 -10.96
C ASP A 51 -12.16 10.77 -12.11
N LYS A 52 -12.55 11.56 -13.11
CA LYS A 52 -13.27 11.12 -14.29
C LYS A 52 -12.53 10.02 -15.07
N GLN A 53 -11.20 9.95 -15.00
CA GLN A 53 -10.42 8.90 -15.64
C GLN A 53 -10.75 7.53 -15.05
N GLU A 54 -10.60 7.36 -13.73
CA GLU A 54 -10.85 6.07 -13.06
C GLU A 54 -12.34 5.72 -13.10
N LEU A 55 -13.21 6.73 -13.02
CA LEU A 55 -14.64 6.57 -13.22
C LEU A 55 -14.98 5.98 -14.60
N LYS A 56 -14.36 6.48 -15.68
CA LYS A 56 -14.56 5.94 -17.03
C LYS A 56 -14.03 4.51 -17.14
N GLN A 57 -12.83 4.26 -16.60
CA GLN A 57 -12.25 2.90 -16.59
C GLN A 57 -13.14 1.91 -15.84
N ALA A 58 -13.72 2.32 -14.71
CA ALA A 58 -14.69 1.54 -13.96
C ALA A 58 -15.94 1.22 -14.80
N ALA A 59 -16.53 2.23 -15.45
CA ALA A 59 -17.69 2.04 -16.33
C ALA A 59 -17.40 1.11 -17.52
N ASP A 60 -16.20 1.21 -18.12
CA ASP A 60 -15.77 0.35 -19.22
C ASP A 60 -15.55 -1.11 -18.74
N GLU A 61 -15.03 -1.30 -17.53
CA GLU A 61 -14.90 -2.62 -16.92
C GLU A 61 -16.27 -3.30 -16.70
N PHE A 62 -17.31 -2.56 -16.35
CA PHE A 62 -18.66 -3.11 -16.23
C PHE A 62 -19.20 -3.67 -17.54
N GLU A 63 -18.86 -3.05 -18.66
CA GLU A 63 -19.23 -3.53 -20.00
C GLU A 63 -18.52 -4.85 -20.33
N LEU A 64 -17.22 -4.94 -20.01
CA LEU A 64 -16.45 -6.18 -20.17
C LEU A 64 -16.98 -7.31 -19.27
N LEU A 65 -17.25 -7.02 -17.99
CA LEU A 65 -17.83 -7.99 -17.06
C LEU A 65 -19.21 -8.45 -17.55
N SER A 66 -20.09 -7.53 -17.91
CA SER A 66 -21.43 -7.87 -18.40
C SER A 66 -21.39 -8.71 -19.68
N GLY A 67 -20.40 -8.50 -20.55
CA GLY A 67 -20.16 -9.34 -21.73
C GLY A 67 -19.73 -10.78 -21.38
N LEU A 68 -18.98 -10.97 -20.30
CA LEU A 68 -18.47 -12.28 -19.86
C LEU A 68 -19.50 -13.10 -19.07
N ILE A 69 -20.21 -12.45 -18.14
CA ILE A 69 -21.07 -13.14 -17.14
C ILE A 69 -22.56 -12.83 -17.29
N GLY A 70 -22.92 -12.09 -18.33
CA GLY A 70 -24.28 -11.69 -18.65
C GLY A 70 -24.72 -10.42 -17.93
N LYS A 71 -25.65 -9.69 -18.56
CA LYS A 71 -26.22 -8.46 -18.00
C LYS A 71 -27.15 -8.80 -16.83
N ARG A 72 -26.87 -8.22 -15.66
CA ARG A 72 -27.66 -8.36 -14.43
C ARG A 72 -27.93 -6.96 -13.85
N PRO A 73 -28.97 -6.77 -13.04
CA PRO A 73 -29.12 -5.56 -12.24
C PRO A 73 -27.90 -5.37 -11.34
N ILE A 74 -27.50 -4.12 -11.16
CA ILE A 74 -26.28 -3.71 -10.48
C ILE A 74 -26.67 -3.10 -9.13
N VAL A 75 -26.02 -3.54 -8.05
CA VAL A 75 -26.13 -2.92 -6.73
C VAL A 75 -24.78 -2.29 -6.39
N LEU A 76 -24.72 -0.96 -6.36
CA LEU A 76 -23.53 -0.23 -5.92
C LEU A 76 -23.58 -0.03 -4.40
N CYS A 77 -22.58 -0.56 -3.70
CA CYS A 77 -22.44 -0.44 -2.26
C CYS A 77 -21.19 0.38 -1.94
N PRO A 78 -21.32 1.64 -1.47
CA PRO A 78 -20.18 2.39 -0.96
C PRO A 78 -19.48 1.62 0.17
N ASN A 79 -18.18 1.37 0.02
CA ASN A 79 -17.39 0.63 1.00
C ASN A 79 -15.99 1.22 1.15
N VAL A 80 -15.83 2.06 2.16
CA VAL A 80 -14.58 2.76 2.44
C VAL A 80 -13.45 1.82 2.91
N HIS A 81 -13.77 0.61 3.35
CA HIS A 81 -12.81 -0.31 3.97
C HIS A 81 -11.89 -1.01 2.96
N LEU A 82 -12.14 -0.88 1.66
CA LEU A 82 -11.28 -1.49 0.64
C LEU A 82 -9.94 -0.77 0.47
N SER A 83 -9.80 0.47 0.95
CA SER A 83 -8.57 1.25 0.83
C SER A 83 -8.23 2.05 2.09
N ILE A 84 -6.92 2.16 2.35
CA ILE A 84 -6.36 3.10 3.33
C ILE A 84 -6.24 4.52 2.75
N ASP A 85 -6.11 4.65 1.43
CA ASP A 85 -6.01 5.92 0.70
C ASP A 85 -7.39 6.42 0.26
N LYS A 86 -8.42 6.25 1.10
CA LYS A 86 -9.79 6.67 0.78
C LYS A 86 -9.86 8.16 0.40
N ALA A 87 -10.66 8.48 -0.61
CA ALA A 87 -10.95 9.86 -0.98
C ALA A 87 -11.70 10.59 0.15
N PRO A 88 -11.59 11.92 0.22
CA PRO A 88 -12.50 12.76 0.98
C PRO A 88 -13.96 12.45 0.67
N GLU A 89 -14.83 12.50 1.68
CA GLU A 89 -16.22 12.03 1.57
C GLU A 89 -17.01 12.73 0.46
N LYS A 90 -16.84 14.04 0.29
CA LYS A 90 -17.49 14.81 -0.78
C LYS A 90 -17.10 14.32 -2.17
N GLN A 91 -15.83 13.96 -2.35
CA GLN A 91 -15.34 13.38 -3.61
C GLN A 91 -15.90 11.97 -3.81
N ALA A 92 -15.89 11.14 -2.77
CA ALA A 92 -16.44 9.78 -2.84
C ALA A 92 -17.93 9.77 -3.21
N VAL A 93 -18.75 10.59 -2.56
CA VAL A 93 -20.18 10.73 -2.86
C VAL A 93 -20.38 11.19 -4.31
N TRP A 94 -19.63 12.19 -4.76
CA TRP A 94 -19.72 12.69 -6.13
C TRP A 94 -19.36 11.60 -7.14
N ILE A 95 -18.21 10.93 -7.01
CA ILE A 95 -17.75 9.91 -7.95
C ILE A 95 -18.70 8.70 -8.01
N ILE A 96 -19.21 8.24 -6.86
CA ILE A 96 -20.18 7.13 -6.83
C ILE A 96 -21.48 7.52 -7.53
N GLY A 97 -21.97 8.74 -7.30
CA GLY A 97 -23.14 9.27 -8.00
C GLY A 97 -22.92 9.41 -9.51
N GLU A 98 -21.74 9.85 -9.95
CA GLU A 98 -21.41 9.86 -11.38
C GLU A 98 -21.37 8.44 -11.97
N LEU A 99 -20.86 7.45 -11.22
CA LEU A 99 -20.78 6.07 -11.68
C LEU A 99 -22.17 5.49 -11.89
N GLU A 100 -23.08 5.71 -10.94
CA GLU A 100 -24.49 5.34 -11.08
C GLU A 100 -25.09 5.94 -12.35
N ARG A 101 -24.96 7.25 -12.56
CA ARG A 101 -25.49 7.94 -13.75
C ARG A 101 -24.90 7.37 -15.05
N MET A 102 -23.58 7.18 -15.11
CA MET A 102 -22.92 6.63 -16.29
C MET A 102 -23.37 5.21 -16.62
N LEU A 103 -23.64 4.37 -15.62
CA LEU A 103 -24.12 3.01 -15.84
C LEU A 103 -25.60 3.01 -16.28
N VAL A 104 -26.43 3.87 -15.69
CA VAL A 104 -27.82 4.05 -16.13
C VAL A 104 -27.89 4.54 -17.59
N ASP A 105 -27.04 5.51 -17.97
CA ASP A 105 -26.95 6.01 -19.34
C ASP A 105 -26.51 4.92 -20.34
N ARG A 106 -25.71 3.94 -19.89
CA ARG A 106 -25.34 2.73 -20.66
C ARG A 106 -26.45 1.65 -20.65
N GLY A 107 -27.60 1.94 -20.05
CA GLY A 107 -28.78 1.10 -20.03
C GLY A 107 -28.74 -0.03 -19.00
N TYR A 108 -27.91 0.07 -17.96
CA TYR A 108 -27.96 -0.86 -16.82
C TYR A 108 -29.09 -0.48 -15.85
N ASP A 109 -29.67 -1.50 -15.21
CA ASP A 109 -30.53 -1.31 -14.04
C ASP A 109 -29.61 -1.21 -12.82
N VAL A 110 -29.55 -0.05 -12.19
CA VAL A 110 -28.58 0.26 -11.14
C VAL A 110 -29.29 0.75 -9.88
N HIS A 111 -28.87 0.22 -8.74
CA HIS A 111 -29.32 0.68 -7.44
C HIS A 111 -28.13 1.04 -6.57
N CYS A 112 -27.98 2.33 -6.23
CA CYS A 112 -26.99 2.77 -5.25
C CYS A 112 -27.53 2.72 -3.82
N LEU A 113 -26.83 1.99 -2.95
CA LEU A 113 -27.11 1.96 -1.52
C LEU A 113 -26.68 3.28 -0.85
N SER A 114 -27.31 3.60 0.28
CA SER A 114 -27.04 4.80 1.05
C SER A 114 -25.57 4.91 1.48
N PHE A 115 -24.98 6.10 1.34
CA PHE A 115 -23.65 6.44 1.83
C PHE A 115 -23.69 6.86 3.31
N GLY A 116 -22.67 6.46 4.08
CA GLY A 116 -22.42 6.99 5.42
C GLY A 116 -23.05 6.24 6.60
N TYR A 117 -23.51 4.99 6.39
CA TYR A 117 -24.13 4.17 7.43
C TYR A 117 -23.31 2.90 7.70
N HIS A 118 -23.30 2.48 8.96
CA HIS A 118 -23.06 1.08 9.29
C HIS A 118 -24.20 0.24 8.73
N LYS A 119 -23.88 -0.79 7.93
CA LYS A 119 -24.88 -1.65 7.31
C LYS A 119 -24.81 -3.06 7.87
N LYS A 120 -25.97 -3.62 8.19
CA LYS A 120 -26.13 -5.07 8.32
C LYS A 120 -26.47 -5.61 6.94
N TYR A 121 -25.73 -6.60 6.47
CA TYR A 121 -25.98 -7.20 5.17
C TYR A 121 -25.76 -8.71 5.17
N GLY A 122 -26.27 -9.36 4.15
CA GLY A 122 -25.99 -10.76 3.84
C GLY A 122 -26.09 -10.97 2.34
N MET A 123 -25.27 -11.88 1.82
CA MET A 123 -25.24 -12.22 0.40
C MET A 123 -24.98 -13.70 0.20
N GLU A 124 -25.53 -14.24 -0.88
CA GLU A 124 -25.31 -15.58 -1.37
C GLU A 124 -24.69 -15.47 -2.76
N CYS A 125 -23.43 -15.86 -2.87
CA CYS A 125 -22.65 -15.78 -4.10
C CYS A 125 -22.84 -17.03 -4.95
N ASP A 126 -22.96 -16.89 -6.28
CA ASP A 126 -23.21 -18.00 -7.21
C ASP A 126 -22.07 -19.05 -7.21
N GLY A 127 -20.85 -18.66 -6.81
CA GLY A 127 -19.70 -19.56 -6.62
C GLY A 127 -19.10 -20.14 -7.91
N ASN A 128 -19.56 -19.71 -9.08
CA ASN A 128 -19.01 -20.12 -10.37
C ASN A 128 -17.74 -19.31 -10.76
N VAL A 129 -17.04 -19.72 -11.82
CA VAL A 129 -15.87 -18.98 -12.31
C VAL A 129 -16.30 -17.57 -12.73
N GLY A 130 -15.64 -16.54 -12.18
CA GLY A 130 -16.02 -15.15 -12.39
C GLY A 130 -17.14 -14.63 -11.47
N SER A 131 -17.61 -15.44 -10.51
CA SER A 131 -18.57 -14.98 -9.47
C SER A 131 -18.01 -13.91 -8.55
N VAL A 132 -16.69 -13.86 -8.38
CA VAL A 132 -16.01 -12.85 -7.56
C VAL A 132 -14.88 -12.25 -8.39
N VAL A 133 -14.91 -10.93 -8.57
CA VAL A 133 -13.92 -10.20 -9.37
C VAL A 133 -13.53 -8.91 -8.67
N GLY A 134 -12.26 -8.82 -8.27
CA GLY A 134 -11.65 -7.58 -7.80
C GLY A 134 -11.02 -6.79 -8.94
N ARG A 135 -11.23 -5.47 -8.95
CA ARG A 135 -10.61 -4.52 -9.88
C ARG A 135 -10.14 -3.28 -9.15
N ARG A 136 -8.99 -2.76 -9.55
CA ARG A 136 -8.45 -1.50 -9.05
C ARG A 136 -7.89 -0.68 -10.18
N PHE A 137 -8.29 0.59 -10.21
CA PHE A 137 -7.91 1.57 -11.21
C PHE A 137 -6.97 2.58 -10.55
N TYR A 138 -5.76 2.67 -11.10
CA TYR A 138 -4.66 3.43 -10.51
C TYR A 138 -4.48 4.83 -11.09
N GLY A 139 -5.09 5.09 -12.24
CA GLY A 139 -4.87 6.32 -12.98
C GLY A 139 -3.51 6.41 -13.64
N SER A 140 -3.11 7.63 -13.97
CA SER A 140 -1.81 7.92 -14.57
C SER A 140 -0.63 7.61 -13.63
N GLU A 141 0.55 7.40 -14.20
CA GLU A 141 1.79 7.24 -13.43
C GLU A 141 2.04 8.45 -12.50
N THR A 142 1.67 9.65 -12.94
CA THR A 142 1.76 10.88 -12.14
C THR A 142 0.87 10.82 -10.90
N LYS A 143 -0.37 10.32 -11.01
CA LYS A 143 -1.27 10.14 -9.85
C LYS A 143 -0.74 9.09 -8.89
N GLN A 144 -0.19 8.00 -9.40
CA GLN A 144 0.44 6.97 -8.57
C GLN A 144 1.67 7.51 -7.84
N PHE A 145 2.48 8.32 -8.52
CA PHE A 145 3.64 8.97 -7.92
C PHE A 145 3.23 10.02 -6.88
N LEU A 146 2.19 10.80 -7.15
CA LEU A 146 1.63 11.73 -6.17
C LEU A 146 1.10 11.00 -4.93
N ARG A 147 0.37 9.88 -5.11
CA ARG A 147 -0.10 9.02 -4.01
C ARG A 147 1.04 8.54 -3.12
N LEU A 148 2.17 8.18 -3.72
CA LEU A 148 3.40 7.86 -3.01
C LEU A 148 3.91 9.07 -2.19
N LEU A 149 4.06 10.25 -2.80
CA LEU A 149 4.56 11.43 -2.09
C LEU A 149 3.65 11.84 -0.94
N THR A 150 2.34 11.62 -1.09
CA THR A 150 1.35 11.86 -0.03
C THR A 150 1.51 10.90 1.14
N ARG A 151 1.70 9.61 0.88
CA ARG A 151 2.00 8.62 1.93
C ARG A 151 3.32 8.91 2.64
N LEU A 152 4.28 9.50 1.95
CA LEU A 152 5.55 9.94 2.52
C LEU A 152 5.47 11.25 3.31
N GLY A 153 4.30 11.90 3.37
CA GLY A 153 4.14 13.20 4.01
C GLY A 153 4.85 14.35 3.27
N ILE A 154 5.30 14.10 2.03
CA ILE A 154 5.97 15.11 1.18
C ILE A 154 4.92 16.03 0.56
N CYS A 155 3.80 15.46 0.11
CA CYS A 155 2.68 16.19 -0.47
C CYS A 155 1.46 16.08 0.46
N PRO A 156 0.76 17.20 0.71
CA PRO A 156 -0.57 17.15 1.35
C PRO A 156 -1.57 16.28 0.56
N PRO A 157 -2.55 15.63 1.21
CA PRO A 157 -3.55 14.80 0.53
C PRO A 157 -4.40 15.53 -0.53
N ASP A 158 -4.57 16.84 -0.40
CA ASP A 158 -5.27 17.73 -1.33
C ASP A 158 -4.39 18.23 -2.48
N SER A 159 -3.13 17.81 -2.54
CA SER A 159 -2.21 18.15 -3.64
C SER A 159 -2.77 17.67 -4.98
N LEU A 160 -2.55 18.47 -6.02
CA LEU A 160 -2.86 18.10 -7.41
C LEU A 160 -1.60 17.59 -8.14
N PRO A 161 -1.74 16.79 -9.21
CA PRO A 161 -0.60 16.34 -10.03
C PRO A 161 0.31 17.47 -10.50
N GLU A 162 -0.25 18.65 -10.80
CA GLU A 162 0.51 19.82 -11.26
C GLU A 162 1.33 20.47 -10.13
N GLN A 163 0.98 20.20 -8.88
CA GLN A 163 1.62 20.74 -7.68
C GLN A 163 2.77 19.86 -7.17
N LEU A 164 3.12 18.78 -7.89
CA LEU A 164 4.31 17.99 -7.59
C LEU A 164 5.54 18.92 -7.46
N PRO A 165 6.37 18.74 -6.43
CA PRO A 165 7.61 19.49 -6.28
C PRO A 165 8.46 19.45 -7.57
N PRO A 166 9.22 20.50 -7.92
CA PRO A 166 10.02 20.50 -9.14
C PRO A 166 10.97 19.30 -9.25
N TRP A 167 11.57 18.89 -8.12
CA TRP A 167 12.42 17.69 -8.05
C TRP A 167 11.63 16.41 -8.31
N ALA A 168 10.35 16.35 -7.93
CA ALA A 168 9.47 15.21 -8.15
C ALA A 168 9.05 15.09 -9.61
N LYS A 169 8.82 16.23 -10.29
CA LYS A 169 8.54 16.25 -11.74
C LYS A 169 9.69 15.70 -12.57
N LEU A 170 10.94 16.04 -12.18
CA LEU A 170 12.13 15.47 -12.79
C LEU A 170 12.14 13.94 -12.73
N LEU A 171 11.54 13.33 -11.71
CA LEU A 171 11.47 11.86 -11.61
C LEU A 171 10.49 11.30 -12.62
N THR A 172 9.27 11.83 -12.68
CA THR A 172 8.31 11.41 -13.71
C THR A 172 8.83 11.58 -15.14
N GLU A 173 9.74 12.53 -15.37
CA GLU A 173 10.36 12.78 -16.68
C GLU A 173 11.59 11.90 -16.96
N ARG A 174 12.37 11.51 -15.94
CA ARG A 174 13.69 10.84 -16.07
C ARG A 174 13.62 9.31 -16.14
N ARG A 175 12.66 8.75 -16.89
CA ARG A 175 12.56 7.29 -17.17
C ARG A 175 12.26 6.44 -15.92
N LEU A 176 11.32 6.88 -15.09
CA LEU A 176 10.73 5.98 -14.11
C LEU A 176 10.02 4.83 -14.81
N LYS A 177 10.17 3.62 -14.27
CA LYS A 177 9.30 2.51 -14.60
C LYS A 177 8.52 2.10 -13.37
N VAL A 178 7.19 2.25 -13.43
CA VAL A 178 6.28 1.65 -12.45
C VAL A 178 6.16 0.16 -12.76
N LEU A 179 6.49 -0.67 -11.77
CA LEU A 179 6.47 -2.13 -11.85
C LEU A 179 5.12 -2.62 -11.33
N GLY A 180 4.37 -3.31 -12.18
CA GLY A 180 2.99 -3.74 -11.89
C GLY A 180 2.88 -5.08 -11.15
N SER A 181 3.98 -5.76 -10.82
CA SER A 181 3.94 -7.01 -10.06
C SER A 181 5.12 -7.18 -9.11
N ARG A 182 4.89 -7.89 -8.00
CA ARG A 182 5.92 -8.21 -6.99
C ARG A 182 7.13 -8.91 -7.62
N SER A 183 6.90 -9.92 -8.45
CA SER A 183 8.00 -10.65 -9.12
C SER A 183 8.89 -9.73 -9.98
N GLN A 184 8.30 -8.72 -10.63
CA GLN A 184 9.08 -7.72 -11.35
C GLN A 184 9.88 -6.83 -10.40
N THR A 185 9.28 -6.39 -9.29
CA THR A 185 9.94 -5.62 -8.24
C THR A 185 11.12 -6.39 -7.62
N TYR A 186 10.93 -7.67 -7.25
CA TYR A 186 12.00 -8.53 -6.71
C TYR A 186 13.17 -8.68 -7.69
N ARG A 187 12.86 -8.96 -8.97
CA ARG A 187 13.90 -9.13 -9.98
C ARG A 187 14.72 -7.85 -10.18
N ILE A 188 14.07 -6.69 -10.22
CA ILE A 188 14.76 -5.40 -10.34
C ILE A 188 15.54 -5.09 -9.06
N ALA A 189 14.99 -5.37 -7.88
CA ALA A 189 15.69 -5.22 -6.61
C ALA A 189 16.99 -6.06 -6.57
N LYS A 190 16.92 -7.33 -7.00
CA LYS A 190 18.10 -8.19 -7.09
C LYS A 190 19.14 -7.65 -8.06
N GLN A 191 18.72 -7.22 -9.25
CA GLN A 191 19.62 -6.58 -10.22
C GLN A 191 20.31 -5.36 -9.62
N MET A 192 19.57 -4.53 -8.89
CA MET A 192 20.09 -3.33 -8.26
C MET A 192 21.10 -3.59 -7.15
N LEU A 193 21.01 -4.71 -6.42
CA LEU A 193 22.07 -5.09 -5.47
C LEU A 193 23.41 -5.24 -6.17
N GLY A 194 23.42 -5.96 -7.30
CA GLY A 194 24.62 -6.13 -8.14
C GLY A 194 25.11 -4.78 -8.69
N GLU A 195 24.20 -4.01 -9.30
CA GLU A 195 24.53 -2.67 -9.82
C GLU A 195 25.07 -1.75 -8.72
N GLN A 196 24.58 -1.85 -7.48
CA GLN A 196 25.09 -1.10 -6.35
C GLN A 196 26.53 -1.49 -6.02
N LEU A 197 26.77 -2.78 -5.85
CA LEU A 197 28.10 -3.29 -5.53
C LEU A 197 29.12 -2.90 -6.58
N ASP A 198 28.79 -3.08 -7.86
CA ASP A 198 29.65 -2.67 -8.97
C ASP A 198 29.92 -1.16 -8.92
N ALA A 199 28.88 -0.34 -8.71
CA ALA A 199 28.98 1.12 -8.70
C ALA A 199 29.76 1.68 -7.49
N THR A 200 29.78 0.95 -6.37
CA THR A 200 30.57 1.34 -5.19
C THR A 200 31.95 0.69 -5.16
N GLY A 201 32.32 -0.10 -6.17
CA GLY A 201 33.58 -0.86 -6.16
C GLY A 201 33.63 -1.84 -4.99
N HIS A 202 32.49 -2.44 -4.65
CA HIS A 202 32.30 -3.36 -3.53
C HIS A 202 32.54 -2.75 -2.13
N SER A 203 32.46 -1.42 -1.99
CA SER A 203 32.72 -0.76 -0.72
C SER A 203 31.48 -0.59 0.16
N GLU A 204 30.30 -0.39 -0.44
CA GLU A 204 29.10 -0.04 0.33
C GLU A 204 27.80 -0.49 -0.36
N LEU A 205 26.82 -0.88 0.45
CA LEU A 205 25.48 -1.29 0.07
C LEU A 205 24.44 -0.61 0.99
N TRP A 206 23.36 -0.07 0.43
CA TRP A 206 22.29 0.63 1.14
C TRP A 206 20.93 0.06 0.77
N THR A 207 20.22 -0.44 1.76
CA THR A 207 18.88 -1.00 1.63
C THR A 207 18.02 -0.54 2.80
N CYS A 208 16.84 -0.03 2.51
CA CYS A 208 15.72 -0.12 3.45
C CYS A 208 14.95 -1.40 3.12
N MET A 209 14.02 -1.78 3.98
CA MET A 209 13.07 -2.89 3.77
C MET A 209 12.78 -3.20 2.31
N LEU A 210 12.64 -4.48 1.98
CA LEU A 210 12.14 -4.88 0.68
C LEU A 210 10.88 -5.72 0.70
N PHE A 211 10.57 -6.61 1.66
CA PHE A 211 9.24 -7.27 1.76
C PHE A 211 8.96 -7.88 3.14
N GLU A 212 7.69 -7.90 3.56
CA GLU A 212 7.20 -8.64 4.73
C GLU A 212 6.52 -9.98 4.31
N GLY A 213 6.79 -11.08 5.02
CA GLY A 213 5.99 -12.33 4.91
C GLY A 213 6.55 -13.51 4.12
N GLU A 214 7.86 -13.77 4.19
CA GLU A 214 8.48 -14.91 3.51
C GLU A 214 8.20 -16.24 4.22
N ARG A 215 7.14 -16.95 3.82
CA ARG A 215 7.04 -18.39 4.07
C ARG A 215 7.57 -19.24 2.90
N GLN A 216 7.69 -18.68 1.69
CA GLN A 216 8.38 -19.30 0.56
C GLN A 216 8.83 -18.22 -0.44
N PRO A 217 10.12 -17.87 -0.51
CA PRO A 217 10.63 -16.98 -1.52
C PRO A 217 10.84 -17.74 -2.83
N VAL A 218 10.21 -17.28 -3.90
CA VAL A 218 10.53 -17.71 -5.26
C VAL A 218 11.59 -16.72 -5.76
N ASP A 219 12.84 -17.18 -5.87
CA ASP A 219 14.02 -16.44 -6.37
C ASP A 219 14.41 -15.19 -5.56
N ASP A 220 14.90 -15.44 -4.34
CA ASP A 220 14.94 -14.52 -3.20
C ASP A 220 16.00 -13.40 -3.25
N TYR A 221 15.55 -12.17 -3.02
CA TYR A 221 16.39 -10.99 -2.76
C TYR A 221 17.25 -11.17 -1.50
N LEU A 222 16.72 -11.80 -0.44
CA LEU A 222 17.47 -12.01 0.79
C LEU A 222 18.60 -13.00 0.61
N SER A 223 18.41 -14.05 -0.19
CA SER A 223 19.51 -14.95 -0.57
C SER A 223 20.63 -14.16 -1.25
N ALA A 224 20.30 -13.26 -2.18
CA ALA A 224 21.30 -12.41 -2.80
C ALA A 224 21.99 -11.49 -1.78
N LEU A 225 21.26 -10.93 -0.82
CA LEU A 225 21.88 -10.13 0.25
C LEU A 225 22.79 -10.97 1.15
N TYR A 226 22.39 -12.20 1.47
CA TYR A 226 23.19 -13.13 2.29
C TYR A 226 24.46 -13.56 1.57
N GLU A 227 24.36 -13.90 0.29
CA GLU A 227 25.51 -14.12 -0.59
C GLU A 227 26.45 -12.91 -0.56
N ILE A 228 25.92 -11.68 -0.62
CA ILE A 228 26.75 -10.47 -0.55
C ILE A 228 27.45 -10.34 0.81
N ILE A 229 26.75 -10.61 1.92
CA ILE A 229 27.33 -10.57 3.27
C ILE A 229 28.45 -11.60 3.42
N GLU A 230 28.31 -12.76 2.78
CA GLU A 230 29.22 -13.90 2.90
C GLU A 230 30.43 -13.79 1.94
N ASP A 231 30.19 -13.37 0.69
CA ASP A 231 31.20 -13.36 -0.38
C ASP A 231 32.05 -12.07 -0.38
N TYR A 232 31.52 -10.96 0.14
CA TYR A 232 32.22 -9.67 0.16
C TYR A 232 32.60 -9.28 1.60
N GLY A 233 33.80 -9.69 2.03
CA GLY A 233 34.30 -9.44 3.39
C GLY A 233 34.49 -7.95 3.76
N ASP A 234 34.72 -7.09 2.76
CA ASP A 234 35.01 -5.67 2.98
C ASP A 234 33.80 -4.75 2.74
N VAL A 235 32.68 -5.27 2.22
CA VAL A 235 31.52 -4.45 1.91
C VAL A 235 30.81 -4.01 3.18
N ARG A 236 30.53 -2.70 3.29
CA ARG A 236 29.69 -2.17 4.36
C ARG A 236 28.23 -2.13 3.93
N ILE A 237 27.36 -2.75 4.72
CA ILE A 237 25.93 -2.87 4.44
C ILE A 237 25.16 -2.03 5.44
N HIS A 238 24.32 -1.13 4.94
CA HIS A 238 23.40 -0.31 5.71
C HIS A 238 21.98 -0.77 5.47
N ARG A 239 21.33 -1.30 6.52
CA ARG A 239 19.98 -1.83 6.48
C ARG A 239 19.08 -1.09 7.45
N ALA A 240 18.09 -0.32 7.00
CA ALA A 240 17.04 0.17 7.91
C ALA A 240 15.80 -0.73 7.84
N MET A 241 15.21 -0.95 9.01
CA MET A 241 14.07 -1.84 9.20
C MET A 241 13.09 -1.15 10.15
N ASN A 242 11.79 -1.18 9.86
CA ASN A 242 10.82 -0.67 10.83
C ASN A 242 10.61 -1.71 11.93
N LEU A 243 11.25 -1.50 13.08
CA LEU A 243 11.28 -2.48 14.16
C LEU A 243 9.98 -2.55 14.97
N SER A 244 9.04 -1.62 14.78
CA SER A 244 7.71 -1.71 15.40
C SER A 244 6.84 -2.78 14.76
N VAL A 245 7.20 -3.26 13.55
CA VAL A 245 6.44 -4.31 12.87
C VAL A 245 7.01 -5.69 13.21
N PRO A 246 6.19 -6.64 13.69
CA PRO A 246 6.67 -7.95 14.13
C PRO A 246 7.41 -8.77 13.07
N GLY A 247 7.10 -8.62 11.78
CA GLY A 247 7.82 -9.32 10.72
C GLY A 247 9.27 -8.87 10.62
N PHE A 248 9.49 -7.57 10.67
CA PHE A 248 10.81 -6.96 10.54
C PHE A 248 11.66 -7.09 11.80
N SER A 249 11.08 -6.96 12.99
CA SER A 249 11.81 -7.19 14.24
C SER A 249 12.33 -8.63 14.34
N ASN A 250 11.54 -9.62 13.90
CA ASN A 250 11.99 -11.01 13.82
C ASN A 250 13.10 -11.23 12.77
N ALA A 251 13.01 -10.58 11.61
CA ALA A 251 14.06 -10.63 10.60
C ALA A 251 15.36 -9.97 11.10
N ALA A 252 15.27 -8.88 11.87
CA ALA A 252 16.42 -8.26 12.52
C ALA A 252 17.08 -9.23 13.52
N ARG A 253 16.30 -9.87 14.40
CA ARG A 253 16.82 -10.90 15.34
C ARG A 253 17.52 -12.04 14.60
N PHE A 254 16.99 -12.48 13.47
CA PHE A 254 17.64 -13.49 12.64
C PHE A 254 19.02 -13.04 12.15
N LEU A 255 19.16 -11.80 11.67
CA LEU A 255 20.44 -11.24 11.25
C LEU A 255 21.45 -11.17 12.40
N PHE A 256 21.03 -10.78 13.61
CA PHE A 256 21.88 -10.78 14.80
C PHE A 256 22.42 -12.16 15.14
N ARG A 257 21.61 -13.20 14.99
CA ARG A 257 22.02 -14.59 15.25
C ARG A 257 22.90 -15.16 14.14
N LYS A 258 22.62 -14.81 12.88
CA LYS A 258 23.36 -15.34 11.73
C LYS A 258 24.70 -14.64 11.52
N TYR A 259 24.78 -13.33 11.75
CA TYR A 259 25.95 -12.49 11.43
C TYR A 259 26.42 -11.60 12.60
N PRO A 260 26.66 -12.16 13.80
CA PRO A 260 27.03 -11.36 14.98
C PRO A 260 28.33 -10.56 14.76
N GLU A 261 29.37 -11.18 14.19
CA GLU A 261 30.67 -10.53 13.96
C GLU A 261 30.60 -9.40 12.91
N ALA A 262 29.80 -9.59 11.86
CA ALA A 262 29.59 -8.57 10.83
C ALA A 262 28.86 -7.36 11.42
N ILE A 263 27.91 -7.60 12.32
CA ILE A 263 27.23 -6.53 13.02
C ILE A 263 28.21 -5.87 13.97
N GLU A 264 28.83 -6.57 14.90
CA GLU A 264 29.73 -5.99 15.91
C GLU A 264 30.86 -5.12 15.28
N SER A 265 31.45 -5.57 14.17
CA SER A 265 32.48 -4.82 13.42
C SER A 265 31.95 -3.56 12.70
N GLY A 266 30.64 -3.37 12.63
CA GLY A 266 29.98 -2.30 11.90
C GLY A 266 29.99 -2.49 10.38
N ARG A 267 30.27 -3.72 9.93
CA ARG A 267 30.18 -4.14 8.52
C ARG A 267 28.72 -4.29 8.10
N LEU A 268 27.87 -4.87 8.93
CA LEU A 268 26.42 -4.93 8.76
C LEU A 268 25.74 -4.01 9.78
N ARG A 269 25.17 -2.90 9.31
CA ARG A 269 24.53 -1.90 10.16
C ARG A 269 23.02 -1.96 10.08
N ILE A 270 22.36 -2.21 11.20
CA ILE A 270 20.89 -2.24 11.32
C ILE A 270 20.38 -0.97 12.00
N TYR A 271 19.47 -0.26 11.34
CA TYR A 271 18.86 0.97 11.82
C TYR A 271 17.35 0.80 11.99
N ASN A 272 16.74 1.53 12.93
CA ASN A 272 15.28 1.65 12.94
C ASN A 272 14.81 2.64 11.85
N SER A 273 13.71 2.31 11.17
CA SER A 273 13.05 3.14 10.16
C SER A 273 11.77 3.75 10.73
N GLN A 274 11.51 5.02 10.41
CA GLN A 274 10.26 5.72 10.74
C GLN A 274 9.11 5.38 9.78
N VAL A 275 9.38 4.66 8.69
CA VAL A 275 8.37 4.34 7.66
C VAL A 275 8.13 2.83 7.60
N SER A 276 6.87 2.42 7.79
CA SER A 276 6.42 1.01 7.80
C SER A 276 6.06 0.47 6.43
N ASP A 277 5.65 1.34 5.50
CA ASP A 277 4.93 0.91 4.31
C ASP A 277 5.71 1.17 3.02
N ILE A 278 7.00 1.50 3.13
CA ILE A 278 7.79 1.94 1.98
C ILE A 278 9.19 1.33 2.02
N GLU A 279 9.54 0.72 0.91
CA GLU A 279 10.71 -0.11 0.69
C GLU A 279 11.65 0.62 -0.27
N PHE A 280 12.94 0.70 0.05
CA PHE A 280 13.92 1.44 -0.75
C PHE A 280 15.17 0.61 -1.02
N LEU A 281 15.64 0.65 -2.26
CA LEU A 281 16.98 0.22 -2.62
C LEU A 281 17.68 1.34 -3.37
N LEU A 282 18.90 1.68 -2.97
CA LEU A 282 19.60 2.87 -3.45
C LEU A 282 20.94 2.45 -4.03
N THR A 283 21.35 2.99 -5.17
CA THR A 283 22.71 2.91 -5.70
C THR A 283 23.20 4.32 -6.01
N ARG A 284 24.42 4.50 -6.53
CA ARG A 284 24.86 5.83 -6.97
C ARG A 284 24.05 6.38 -8.14
N SER A 285 23.49 5.50 -8.95
CA SER A 285 22.84 5.85 -10.22
C SER A 285 21.41 5.37 -10.33
N ALA A 286 20.89 4.66 -9.32
CA ALA A 286 19.55 4.11 -9.37
C ALA A 286 18.85 4.02 -8.00
N VAL A 287 17.52 4.10 -8.01
CA VAL A 287 16.65 3.95 -6.85
C VAL A 287 15.49 3.02 -7.22
N LEU A 288 15.16 2.07 -6.35
CA LEU A 288 13.88 1.35 -6.37
C LEU A 288 13.09 1.70 -5.12
N LEU A 289 11.82 2.01 -5.33
CA LEU A 289 10.88 2.39 -4.29
C LEU A 289 9.64 1.50 -4.36
N ALA A 290 9.45 0.62 -3.39
CA ALA A 290 8.37 -0.37 -3.34
C ALA A 290 7.51 -0.21 -2.08
N PHE A 291 6.41 -0.96 -1.96
CA PHE A 291 5.48 -0.88 -0.84
C PHE A 291 5.11 -2.30 -0.32
N PRO A 292 5.18 -2.56 1.00
CA PRO A 292 4.74 -3.80 1.61
C PRO A 292 3.20 -3.91 1.74
N GLN A 293 2.74 -5.14 1.98
CA GLN A 293 1.36 -5.49 2.36
C GLN A 293 1.11 -5.39 3.85
N ILE A 294 -0.16 -5.20 4.29
CA ILE A 294 -0.64 -5.56 5.65
C ILE A 294 -2.18 -5.85 5.60
N PRO A 295 -2.87 -6.69 6.44
CA PRO A 295 -2.48 -7.72 7.41
C PRO A 295 -3.09 -9.15 7.16
N ARG A 296 -2.52 -10.13 7.86
CA ARG A 296 -2.74 -11.60 7.77
C ARG A 296 -3.97 -12.17 8.50
N LYS A 297 -5.14 -11.52 8.44
CA LYS A 297 -6.40 -12.12 8.97
C LYS A 297 -7.30 -12.59 7.83
N ALA A 298 -7.73 -13.86 7.93
CA ALA A 298 -8.62 -14.49 6.96
C ALA A 298 -9.97 -13.76 6.90
N GLY A 299 -10.41 -13.42 5.68
CA GLY A 299 -11.60 -12.59 5.41
C GLY A 299 -11.30 -11.16 4.93
N SER A 300 -10.04 -10.81 4.69
CA SER A 300 -9.64 -9.50 4.15
C SER A 300 -9.73 -9.49 2.62
N HIS A 301 -10.75 -8.82 2.06
CA HIS A 301 -10.80 -8.38 0.67
C HIS A 301 -10.29 -6.94 0.56
N ALA A 302 -8.98 -6.78 0.37
CA ALA A 302 -8.37 -5.57 -0.18
C ALA A 302 -7.17 -6.00 -1.03
N GLY A 303 -7.34 -5.95 -2.34
CA GLY A 303 -6.40 -6.44 -3.34
C GLY A 303 -5.01 -5.80 -3.22
N GLU A 304 -4.03 -6.69 -3.18
CA GLU A 304 -2.59 -6.48 -3.19
C GLU A 304 -2.18 -5.70 -4.45
N ILE A 305 -1.61 -4.49 -4.34
CA ILE A 305 -0.68 -3.99 -5.35
C ILE A 305 0.53 -3.37 -4.66
N SER A 306 1.61 -4.16 -4.62
CA SER A 306 2.97 -3.66 -4.45
C SER A 306 3.43 -3.15 -5.82
N PHE A 307 3.49 -1.83 -6.00
CA PHE A 307 4.11 -1.23 -7.17
C PHE A 307 5.53 -0.77 -6.80
N GLY A 308 6.50 -1.07 -7.68
CA GLY A 308 7.90 -0.63 -7.53
C GLY A 308 8.19 0.50 -8.49
N ILE A 309 8.83 1.58 -8.06
CA ILE A 309 9.27 2.68 -8.92
C ILE A 309 10.78 2.57 -9.06
N TYR A 310 11.26 2.23 -10.26
CA TYR A 310 12.68 2.18 -10.56
C TYR A 310 13.12 3.45 -11.31
N CYS A 311 14.07 4.19 -10.75
CA CYS A 311 14.66 5.41 -11.28
C CYS A 311 16.15 5.18 -11.54
N LYS A 312 16.68 5.64 -12.69
CA LYS A 312 18.12 5.70 -12.95
C LYS A 312 18.59 7.16 -13.04
N ASP A 313 18.78 7.80 -11.90
CA ASP A 313 19.22 9.19 -11.84
C ASP A 313 20.20 9.45 -10.68
N ASP A 314 21.43 9.88 -11.02
CA ASP A 314 22.52 10.06 -10.06
C ASP A 314 22.26 11.18 -9.05
N ASP A 315 21.72 12.31 -9.50
CA ASP A 315 21.50 13.48 -8.63
C ASP A 315 20.34 13.21 -7.65
N PHE A 316 19.28 12.59 -8.14
CA PHE A 316 18.19 12.13 -7.30
C PHE A 316 18.66 11.09 -6.28
N SER A 317 19.44 10.09 -6.71
CA SER A 317 19.90 9.02 -5.81
C SER A 317 20.73 9.60 -4.65
N LYS A 318 21.60 10.58 -4.90
CA LYS A 318 22.36 11.28 -3.86
C LYS A 318 21.45 12.02 -2.87
N ASN A 319 20.49 12.78 -3.38
CA ASN A 319 19.53 13.52 -2.55
C ASN A 319 18.65 12.57 -1.73
N LEU A 320 18.26 11.43 -2.31
CA LEU A 320 17.44 10.43 -1.64
C LEU A 320 18.21 9.70 -0.54
N ILE A 321 19.49 9.39 -0.74
CA ILE A 321 20.37 8.85 0.32
C ILE A 321 20.47 9.85 1.48
N GLN A 322 20.63 11.14 1.19
CA GLN A 322 20.65 12.15 2.24
C GLN A 322 19.31 12.23 2.98
N TRP A 323 18.20 12.26 2.23
CA TRP A 323 16.86 12.25 2.81
C TRP A 323 16.62 11.01 3.67
N TYR A 324 17.01 9.84 3.17
CA TYR A 324 16.92 8.58 3.89
C TYR A 324 17.64 8.63 5.25
N ARG A 325 18.87 9.15 5.26
CA ARG A 325 19.67 9.28 6.49
C ARG A 325 19.11 10.32 7.46
N THR A 326 18.45 11.36 6.96
CA THR A 326 17.97 12.48 7.79
C THR A 326 16.53 12.31 8.27
N PHE A 327 15.67 11.70 7.46
CA PHE A 327 14.21 11.70 7.67
C PHE A 327 13.60 10.31 7.78
N LEU A 328 14.22 9.27 7.18
CA LEU A 328 13.65 7.92 7.21
C LEU A 328 14.25 7.07 8.32
N VAL A 329 15.54 7.24 8.60
CA VAL A 329 16.19 6.60 9.75
C VAL A 329 15.82 7.34 11.03
N ASP A 330 15.32 6.60 12.02
CA ASP A 330 15.10 7.16 13.34
C ASP A 330 16.44 7.38 14.04
N ALA A 331 16.88 8.63 14.04
CA ALA A 331 18.15 9.03 14.62
C ALA A 331 18.25 8.79 16.13
N ARG A 332 17.12 8.58 16.84
CA ARG A 332 17.10 8.28 18.28
C ARG A 332 17.85 6.99 18.61
N PHE A 333 17.71 5.98 17.76
CA PHE A 333 18.26 4.64 18.02
C PHE A 333 19.66 4.42 17.41
N GLY A 334 20.03 5.21 16.39
CA GLY A 334 21.30 5.04 15.70
C GLY A 334 21.46 3.65 15.06
N TRP A 335 22.71 3.20 14.91
CA TRP A 335 23.02 1.83 14.48
C TRP A 335 23.04 0.89 15.70
N ILE A 336 22.17 -0.12 15.68
CA ILE A 336 21.99 -1.13 16.73
C ILE A 336 23.11 -2.19 16.63
N ARG A 337 23.88 -2.36 17.71
CA ARG A 337 25.12 -3.15 17.74
C ARG A 337 24.97 -4.49 18.43
N THR A 338 24.00 -4.64 19.31
CA THR A 338 23.78 -5.88 20.08
C THR A 338 22.32 -6.35 20.04
N GLU A 339 22.08 -7.66 20.25
CA GLU A 339 20.71 -8.20 20.34
C GLU A 339 19.96 -7.58 21.54
N SER A 340 20.67 -7.23 22.62
CA SER A 340 20.08 -6.52 23.76
C SER A 340 19.61 -5.11 23.41
N GLU A 341 20.40 -4.34 22.65
CA GLU A 341 19.99 -3.01 22.17
C GLU A 341 18.79 -3.10 21.22
N LEU A 342 18.75 -4.16 20.39
CA LEU A 342 17.63 -4.45 19.51
C LEU A 342 16.34 -4.68 20.31
N ASP A 343 16.38 -5.53 21.33
CA ASP A 343 15.22 -5.83 22.16
C ASP A 343 14.75 -4.60 22.94
N THR A 344 15.66 -3.79 23.47
CA THR A 344 15.30 -2.49 24.09
C THR A 344 14.58 -1.58 23.11
N THR A 345 15.12 -1.42 21.90
CA THR A 345 14.50 -0.60 20.84
C THR A 345 13.10 -1.08 20.49
N ILE A 346 12.90 -2.40 20.36
CA ILE A 346 11.59 -2.97 20.04
C ILE A 346 10.59 -2.71 21.17
N ASN A 347 10.99 -2.92 22.42
CA ASN A 347 10.12 -2.69 23.58
C ASN A 347 9.67 -1.23 23.68
N GLU A 348 10.60 -0.28 23.48
CA GLU A 348 10.27 1.16 23.48
C GLU A 348 9.25 1.51 22.38
N LEU A 349 9.43 0.98 21.16
CA LEU A 349 8.50 1.20 20.05
C LEU A 349 7.12 0.57 20.30
N GLU A 350 7.09 -0.61 20.94
CA GLU A 350 5.84 -1.25 21.34
C GLU A 350 5.10 -0.38 22.38
N GLU A 351 5.79 0.11 23.40
CA GLU A 351 5.22 0.99 24.44
C GLU A 351 4.65 2.31 23.86
N GLU A 352 5.35 2.96 22.92
CA GLU A 352 4.87 4.15 22.21
C GLU A 352 3.55 3.86 21.48
N THR A 353 3.48 2.70 20.80
CA THR A 353 2.28 2.27 20.07
C THR A 353 1.08 2.04 21.00
N PHE A 354 1.30 1.71 22.28
CA PHE A 354 0.24 1.58 23.27
C PHE A 354 -0.23 2.93 23.85
N GLN A 355 0.68 3.91 23.99
CA GLN A 355 0.35 5.24 24.55
C GLN A 355 -0.43 6.12 23.57
N ASP A 356 -0.25 5.95 22.26
CA ASP A 356 -0.96 6.68 21.21
C ASP A 356 -2.40 6.19 20.92
N LYS A 357 -2.91 5.21 21.69
CA LYS A 357 -4.33 4.81 21.65
C LYS A 357 -5.16 5.73 22.57
N PRO A 358 -6.05 6.58 22.05
CA PRO A 358 -6.93 7.35 22.90
C PRO A 358 -8.01 6.43 23.49
N GLY A 359 -7.87 6.09 24.77
CA GLY A 359 -8.98 5.63 25.61
C GLY A 359 -8.77 4.31 26.35
N ASP A 360 -8.02 4.33 27.47
CA ASP A 360 -8.33 3.47 28.63
C ASP A 360 -8.16 4.22 29.96
N LYS A 361 -8.66 5.46 29.99
CA LYS A 361 -8.91 6.21 31.23
C LYS A 361 -10.41 6.23 31.53
N SER A 362 -11.03 5.05 31.67
CA SER A 362 -12.35 4.95 32.29
C SER A 362 -12.59 3.59 32.94
N ARG A 363 -11.65 3.12 33.77
CA ARG A 363 -11.89 2.09 34.78
C ARG A 363 -11.03 2.32 36.01
N ARG A 364 -11.34 3.39 36.73
CA ARG A 364 -11.05 3.55 38.17
C ARG A 364 -11.89 4.73 38.64
N GLU A 365 -13.14 4.41 39.00
CA GLU A 365 -13.88 4.93 40.15
C GLU A 365 -15.09 4.02 40.39
#